data_AF-A0A177QUC2-F1
#
_entry.id   AF-A0A177QUC2-F1
#
_cell.length_a   1.000
_cell.length_b   1.000
_cell.length_c   1.000
_cell.angle_alpha   90.00
_cell.angle_beta   90.00
_cell.angle_gamma   90.00
#
_symmetry.space_group_name_H-M   'P 1'
#
loop_
_entity.id
_entity.type
_entity.pdbx_description
1 polymer ?
#
loop_
_entity_poly.entity_id
_entity_poly.type
_entity_poly.pdbx_seq_one_letter_code
_entity_poly.pdbx_strand_id
1 'polypeptide(L)'
;MEFSSCHGCSLCLLSCPVWRQTRDVRLTPHGRAKALQNGASAADLQASIASCTLCGACEPACPEEIPLIDMILELRRQQPIQVARGDVPSEKEISVGNVLLAGEVLRQDPERLKRIASLLDIAVAADDGSDISRAIECGAALSSERLSSFMGSFRNAKRLVVADGLLLRKLREWLPEARVVSLGEALSTLEAVRARLRATDLYVIEPRAFHADHARLVRHYDALIKARNLKTNLDLQRLAVPTGASSAAKRVDPLDQARWILDGRAFERVVVEDAADCAVFARVTDRQVLHLGDL
;
A
#
# COMPACT_ATOMS: atom_id res chain seq x y z
N MET A 1 23.19 -1.53 -7.58
CA MET A 1 21.91 -1.01 -8.12
C MET A 1 21.52 -1.90 -9.29
N GLU A 2 20.41 -2.63 -9.17
CA GLU A 2 20.03 -3.74 -10.06
C GLU A 2 19.24 -3.31 -11.31
N PHE A 3 19.14 -2.00 -11.59
CA PHE A 3 18.48 -1.50 -12.81
C PHE A 3 19.22 -1.87 -14.10
N SER A 4 20.49 -2.28 -14.02
CA SER A 4 21.32 -2.65 -15.17
C SER A 4 20.72 -3.78 -15.99
N SER A 5 19.98 -4.70 -15.36
CA SER A 5 19.33 -5.83 -16.02
C SER A 5 18.05 -5.45 -16.79
N CYS A 6 17.60 -4.19 -16.75
CA CYS A 6 16.37 -3.79 -17.42
C CYS A 6 16.51 -3.85 -18.96
N HIS A 7 15.84 -4.81 -19.58
CA HIS A 7 15.77 -4.94 -21.04
C HIS A 7 14.76 -4.01 -21.74
N GLY A 8 13.96 -3.26 -20.98
CA GLY A 8 12.98 -2.31 -21.55
C GLY A 8 11.69 -2.95 -22.09
N CYS A 9 11.28 -4.11 -21.56
CA CYS A 9 10.08 -4.84 -22.02
C CYS A 9 8.74 -4.13 -21.75
N SER A 10 8.71 -3.10 -20.90
CA SER A 10 7.51 -2.32 -20.56
C SER A 10 6.38 -3.05 -19.83
N LEU A 11 6.57 -4.28 -19.34
CA LEU A 11 5.53 -4.99 -18.57
C LEU A 11 5.10 -4.22 -17.32
N CYS A 12 6.04 -3.52 -16.66
CA CYS A 12 5.76 -2.67 -15.51
C CYS A 12 4.82 -1.48 -15.80
N LEU A 13 4.49 -1.19 -17.07
CA LEU A 13 3.56 -0.14 -17.45
C LEU A 13 2.09 -0.59 -17.39
N LEU A 14 1.82 -1.89 -17.50
CA LEU A 14 0.47 -2.43 -17.66
C LEU A 14 -0.45 -2.03 -16.49
N SER A 15 0.06 -2.08 -15.26
CA SER A 15 -0.67 -1.75 -14.04
C SER A 15 -0.21 -0.41 -13.41
N CYS A 16 0.66 0.33 -14.09
CA CYS A 16 1.20 1.58 -13.55
C CYS A 16 0.17 2.72 -13.68
N PRO A 17 -0.32 3.30 -12.56
CA PRO A 17 -1.32 4.36 -12.63
C PRO A 17 -0.78 5.64 -13.27
N VAL A 18 0.54 5.89 -13.13
CA VAL A 18 1.20 7.03 -13.77
C VAL A 18 1.15 6.91 -15.29
N TRP A 19 1.55 5.75 -15.84
CA TRP A 19 1.47 5.52 -17.28
C TRP A 19 0.04 5.69 -17.79
N ARG A 20 -0.94 5.14 -17.06
CA ARG A 20 -2.35 5.21 -17.46
C ARG A 20 -2.84 6.64 -17.62
N GLN A 21 -2.49 7.54 -16.69
CA GLN A 21 -2.98 8.92 -16.69
C GLN A 21 -2.12 9.87 -17.52
N THR A 22 -0.81 9.70 -17.55
CA THR A 22 0.08 10.66 -18.21
C THR A 22 0.49 10.24 -19.62
N ARG A 23 0.50 8.92 -19.90
CA ARG A 23 1.10 8.34 -21.12
C ARG A 23 2.53 8.79 -21.37
N ASP A 24 3.22 9.24 -20.32
CA ASP A 24 4.61 9.67 -20.36
C ASP A 24 5.49 8.60 -19.71
N VAL A 25 6.15 7.80 -20.56
CA VAL A 25 7.03 6.70 -20.12
C VAL A 25 8.17 7.20 -19.22
N ARG A 26 8.59 8.47 -19.34
CA ARG A 26 9.67 9.04 -18.52
C ARG A 26 9.30 9.11 -17.04
N LEU A 27 8.00 9.17 -16.72
CA LEU A 27 7.47 9.25 -15.36
C LEU A 27 7.26 7.87 -14.69
N THR A 28 7.66 6.79 -15.37
CA THR A 28 7.32 5.41 -14.99
C THR A 28 8.54 4.61 -14.53
N PRO A 29 8.37 3.41 -13.93
CA PRO A 29 9.50 2.55 -13.60
C PRO A 29 10.37 2.19 -14.80
N HIS A 30 9.77 1.97 -15.99
CA HIS A 30 10.50 1.75 -17.23
C HIS A 30 11.45 2.94 -17.50
N GLY A 31 10.88 4.15 -17.58
CA GLY A 31 11.64 5.35 -17.92
C GLY A 31 12.80 5.59 -16.95
N ARG A 32 12.56 5.39 -15.65
CA ARG A 32 13.60 5.49 -14.62
C ARG A 32 14.73 4.50 -14.85
N ALA A 33 14.42 3.20 -15.01
CA ALA A 33 15.44 2.19 -15.21
C ALA A 33 16.29 2.47 -16.47
N LYS A 34 15.66 2.81 -17.59
CA LYS A 34 16.38 3.14 -18.84
C LYS A 34 17.22 4.42 -18.71
N ALA A 35 16.71 5.45 -18.04
CA ALA A 35 17.46 6.69 -17.82
C ALA A 35 18.69 6.44 -16.93
N LEU A 36 18.54 5.67 -15.85
CA LEU A 36 19.66 5.29 -14.97
C LEU A 36 20.72 4.47 -15.70
N GLN A 37 20.33 3.52 -16.57
CA GLN A 37 21.27 2.80 -17.44
C GLN A 37 22.09 3.70 -18.37
N ASN A 38 21.56 4.89 -18.68
CA ASN A 38 22.22 5.88 -19.53
C ASN A 38 22.84 7.04 -18.73
N GLY A 39 23.06 6.85 -17.41
CA GLY A 39 23.79 7.79 -16.58
C GLY A 39 22.99 8.98 -16.03
N ALA A 40 21.66 8.96 -16.13
CA ALA A 40 20.84 9.97 -15.46
C ALA A 40 21.06 9.94 -13.93
N SER A 41 21.15 11.11 -13.32
CA SER A 41 21.20 11.26 -11.87
C SER A 41 19.79 11.29 -11.27
N ALA A 42 19.68 11.18 -9.95
CA ALA A 42 18.40 11.39 -9.27
C ALA A 42 17.83 12.80 -9.54
N ALA A 43 18.69 13.82 -9.68
CA ALA A 43 18.27 15.19 -9.97
C ALA A 43 17.58 15.29 -11.33
N ASP A 44 18.11 14.61 -12.35
CA ASP A 44 17.50 14.56 -13.70
C ASP A 44 16.11 13.90 -13.68
N LEU A 45 15.85 13.04 -12.69
CA LEU A 45 14.63 12.25 -12.56
C LEU A 45 13.61 12.83 -11.59
N GLN A 46 13.82 14.04 -11.05
CA GLN A 46 12.98 14.61 -9.98
C GLN A 46 11.46 14.50 -10.23
N ALA A 47 11.01 14.86 -11.43
CA ALA A 47 9.59 14.78 -11.80
C ALA A 47 9.05 13.34 -11.85
N SER A 48 9.89 12.39 -12.30
CA SER A 48 9.56 10.95 -12.35
C SER A 48 9.60 10.30 -10.96
N ILE A 49 10.43 10.83 -10.07
CA ILE A 49 10.53 10.37 -8.69
C ILE A 49 9.26 10.78 -7.92
N ALA A 50 8.80 12.01 -8.12
CA ALA A 50 7.60 12.57 -7.49
C ALA A 50 6.28 12.02 -8.05
N SER A 51 6.28 11.37 -9.21
CA SER A 51 5.08 10.78 -9.80
C SER A 51 4.73 9.39 -9.24
N CYS A 52 5.71 8.64 -8.74
CA CYS A 52 5.52 7.25 -8.34
C CYS A 52 4.58 7.11 -7.12
N THR A 53 3.56 6.25 -7.20
CA THR A 53 2.62 6.00 -6.10
C THR A 53 3.13 4.98 -5.06
N LEU A 54 4.32 4.40 -5.27
CA LEU A 54 4.87 3.28 -4.50
C LEU A 54 3.92 2.07 -4.37
N CYS A 55 2.99 1.88 -5.31
CA CYS A 55 2.00 0.79 -5.25
C CYS A 55 2.59 -0.62 -5.33
N GLY A 56 3.84 -0.78 -5.78
CA GLY A 56 4.51 -2.09 -5.88
C GLY A 56 4.14 -2.93 -7.09
N ALA A 57 3.09 -2.60 -7.85
CA ALA A 57 2.59 -3.46 -8.95
C ALA A 57 3.65 -3.79 -10.01
N CYS A 58 4.65 -2.93 -10.18
CA CYS A 58 5.69 -3.12 -11.18
C CYS A 58 6.69 -4.24 -10.86
N GLU A 59 6.87 -4.60 -9.59
CA GLU A 59 7.86 -5.61 -9.17
C GLU A 59 7.46 -7.03 -9.56
N PRO A 60 6.28 -7.55 -9.18
CA PRO A 60 5.84 -8.88 -9.65
C PRO A 60 5.62 -8.93 -11.17
N ALA A 61 5.47 -7.79 -11.84
CA ALA A 61 5.40 -7.71 -13.31
C ALA A 61 6.79 -7.80 -13.99
N CYS A 62 7.89 -7.64 -13.24
CA CYS A 62 9.23 -7.55 -13.79
C CYS A 62 9.83 -8.95 -13.97
N PRO A 63 10.11 -9.41 -15.22
CA PRO A 63 10.70 -10.73 -15.45
C PRO A 63 12.16 -10.84 -15.01
N GLU A 64 12.82 -9.70 -14.80
CA GLU A 64 14.21 -9.59 -14.33
C GLU A 64 14.29 -9.43 -12.82
N GLU A 65 13.15 -9.49 -12.12
CA GLU A 65 13.04 -9.38 -10.66
C GLU A 65 13.71 -8.11 -10.08
N ILE A 66 13.74 -7.03 -10.85
CA ILE A 66 14.34 -5.76 -10.41
C ILE A 66 13.54 -5.22 -9.22
N PRO A 67 14.17 -4.86 -8.09
CA PRO A 67 13.51 -4.29 -6.91
C PRO A 67 13.14 -2.82 -7.18
N LEU A 68 12.14 -2.62 -8.03
CA LEU A 68 11.75 -1.32 -8.55
C LEU A 68 11.24 -0.36 -7.46
N ILE A 69 10.73 -0.88 -6.34
CA ILE A 69 10.34 -0.06 -5.19
C ILE A 69 11.57 0.40 -4.40
N ASP A 70 12.54 -0.46 -4.14
CA ASP A 70 13.78 -0.03 -3.47
C ASP A 70 14.58 0.95 -4.33
N MET A 71 14.58 0.76 -5.64
CA MET A 71 15.16 1.73 -6.60
C MET A 71 14.53 3.12 -6.43
N ILE A 72 13.20 3.25 -6.39
CA ILE A 72 12.55 4.56 -6.24
C ILE A 72 12.73 5.13 -4.82
N LEU A 73 12.74 4.30 -3.78
CA LEU A 73 13.00 4.76 -2.41
C LEU A 73 14.41 5.34 -2.27
N GLU A 74 15.42 4.71 -2.85
CA GLU A 74 16.79 5.24 -2.85
C GLU A 74 16.89 6.54 -3.66
N LEU A 75 16.22 6.62 -4.82
CA LEU A 75 16.13 7.86 -5.59
C LEU A 75 15.48 9.00 -4.80
N ARG A 76 14.43 8.72 -4.02
CA ARG A 76 13.80 9.70 -3.13
C ARG A 76 14.73 10.12 -2.01
N ARG A 77 15.55 9.21 -1.49
CA ARG A 77 16.56 9.54 -0.47
C ARG A 77 17.62 10.52 -1.00
N GLN A 78 17.97 10.41 -2.27
CA GLN A 78 18.89 11.32 -2.97
C GLN A 78 18.20 12.63 -3.42
N GLN A 79 16.92 12.59 -3.72
CA GLN A 79 16.09 13.72 -4.11
C GLN A 79 14.72 13.68 -3.41
N PRO A 80 14.66 14.18 -2.16
CA PRO A 80 13.43 14.14 -1.38
C PRO A 80 12.29 14.89 -2.06
N ILE A 81 11.09 14.31 -1.98
CA ILE A 81 9.89 14.95 -2.52
C ILE A 81 9.19 15.76 -1.44
N GLN A 82 8.66 16.92 -1.81
CA GLN A 82 7.93 17.75 -0.86
C GLN A 82 6.53 17.19 -0.58
N VAL A 83 6.28 16.89 0.68
CA VAL A 83 4.98 16.52 1.25
C VAL A 83 4.68 17.42 2.44
N ALA A 84 3.41 17.62 2.75
CA ALA A 84 3.01 18.34 3.97
C ALA A 84 3.61 17.63 5.20
N ARG A 85 4.12 18.41 6.16
CA ARG A 85 4.64 17.88 7.43
C ARG A 85 3.46 17.30 8.22
N GLY A 86 3.63 16.08 8.72
CA GLY A 86 2.78 15.55 9.79
C GLY A 86 3.44 15.75 11.14
N ASP A 87 2.63 15.71 12.18
CA ASP A 87 3.11 15.79 13.55
C ASP A 87 3.85 14.50 13.95
N VAL A 88 4.86 14.65 14.80
CA VAL A 88 5.59 13.52 15.39
C VAL A 88 4.87 13.11 16.67
N PRO A 89 4.42 11.84 16.81
CA PRO A 89 3.82 11.35 18.05
C PRO A 89 4.81 11.44 19.22
N SER A 90 4.34 11.91 20.38
CA SER A 90 5.19 12.19 21.55
C SER A 90 5.18 11.14 22.66
N GLU A 91 4.46 10.02 22.51
CA GLU A 91 4.22 9.10 23.63
C GLU A 91 4.77 7.68 23.41
N LYS A 92 5.37 7.15 24.48
CA LYS A 92 6.02 5.83 24.55
C LYS A 92 5.13 4.87 25.32
N GLU A 93 4.14 4.29 24.68
CA GLU A 93 3.45 3.13 25.25
C GLU A 93 3.98 1.84 24.63
N ILE A 94 4.40 0.91 25.50
CA ILE A 94 4.88 -0.41 25.11
C ILE A 94 3.67 -1.33 25.02
N SER A 95 3.39 -1.84 23.81
CA SER A 95 2.32 -2.81 23.59
C SER A 95 2.85 -4.23 23.72
N VAL A 96 2.13 -5.09 24.45
CA VAL A 96 2.43 -6.52 24.61
C VAL A 96 1.37 -7.33 23.89
N GLY A 97 1.78 -8.37 23.14
CA GLY A 97 0.85 -9.30 22.48
C GLY A 97 0.73 -9.08 20.98
N ASN A 98 -0.51 -9.08 20.46
CA ASN A 98 -0.80 -8.74 19.07
C ASN A 98 -1.01 -7.22 19.00
N VAL A 99 -0.44 -6.54 18.00
CA VAL A 99 -0.50 -5.08 17.90
C VAL A 99 -0.97 -4.64 16.52
N LEU A 100 -1.90 -3.67 16.49
CA LEU A 100 -2.38 -2.99 15.29
C LEU A 100 -1.69 -1.63 15.15
N LEU A 101 -1.01 -1.42 14.04
CA LEU A 101 -0.54 -0.12 13.57
C LEU A 101 -1.61 0.43 12.61
N ALA A 102 -2.47 1.30 13.14
CA ALA A 102 -3.70 1.73 12.47
C ALA A 102 -3.46 2.69 11.29
N GLY A 103 -2.38 3.48 11.33
CA GLY A 103 -2.13 4.54 10.36
C GLY A 103 -3.05 5.75 10.57
N GLU A 104 -2.62 6.90 10.04
CA GLU A 104 -3.29 8.19 10.24
C GLU A 104 -4.77 8.19 9.82
N VAL A 105 -5.11 7.63 8.65
CA VAL A 105 -6.47 7.70 8.11
C VAL A 105 -7.46 6.88 8.93
N LEU A 106 -7.07 5.68 9.38
CA LEU A 106 -7.96 4.85 10.21
C LEU A 106 -8.14 5.43 11.61
N ARG A 107 -7.13 6.12 12.17
CA ARG A 107 -7.25 6.81 13.47
C ARG A 107 -8.28 7.93 13.47
N GLN A 108 -8.56 8.52 12.31
CA GLN A 108 -9.60 9.55 12.17
C GLN A 108 -11.02 8.98 12.29
N ASP A 109 -11.19 7.65 12.32
CA ASP A 109 -12.45 6.96 12.59
C ASP A 109 -12.32 6.04 13.83
N PRO A 110 -12.43 6.60 15.06
CA PRO A 110 -12.27 5.85 16.30
C PRO A 110 -13.24 4.68 16.45
N GLU A 111 -14.47 4.82 15.92
CA GLU A 111 -15.49 3.79 16.00
C GLU A 111 -15.13 2.59 15.13
N ARG A 112 -14.66 2.82 13.89
CA ARG A 112 -14.14 1.74 13.03
C ARG A 112 -12.90 1.10 13.64
N LEU A 113 -11.98 1.91 14.15
CA LEU A 113 -10.76 1.41 14.79
C LEU A 113 -11.07 0.50 15.98
N LYS A 114 -12.01 0.89 16.84
CA LYS A 114 -12.49 0.08 17.96
C LYS A 114 -13.13 -1.23 17.50
N ARG A 115 -13.97 -1.20 16.46
CA ARG A 115 -14.56 -2.41 15.86
C ARG A 115 -13.50 -3.37 15.35
N ILE A 116 -12.53 -2.87 14.58
CA ILE A 116 -11.41 -3.66 14.05
C ILE A 116 -10.59 -4.28 15.18
N ALA A 117 -10.25 -3.48 16.20
CA ALA A 117 -9.51 -3.96 17.36
C ALA A 117 -10.24 -5.11 18.06
N SER A 118 -11.56 -5.00 18.21
CA SER A 118 -12.42 -6.05 18.78
C SER A 118 -12.53 -7.28 17.87
N LEU A 119 -12.64 -7.12 16.55
CA LEU A 119 -12.73 -8.24 15.60
C LEU A 119 -11.45 -9.08 15.57
N LEU A 120 -10.30 -8.43 15.73
CA LEU A 120 -8.99 -9.06 15.68
C LEU A 120 -8.45 -9.49 17.05
N ASP A 121 -9.14 -9.13 18.13
CA ASP A 121 -8.67 -9.29 19.51
C ASP A 121 -7.21 -8.79 19.67
N ILE A 122 -7.04 -7.49 19.36
CA ILE A 122 -5.73 -6.87 19.19
C ILE A 122 -5.62 -5.52 19.89
N ALA A 123 -4.46 -5.22 20.46
CA ALA A 123 -4.18 -3.90 21.01
C ALA A 123 -3.85 -2.91 19.89
N VAL A 124 -4.35 -1.69 19.98
CA VAL A 124 -3.97 -0.62 19.05
C VAL A 124 -2.76 0.11 19.60
N ALA A 125 -1.69 0.23 18.81
CA ALA A 125 -0.51 0.98 19.24
C ALA A 125 -0.84 2.47 19.41
N ALA A 126 -0.24 3.14 20.39
CA ALA A 126 -0.28 4.61 20.45
C ALA A 126 0.51 5.23 19.29
N ASP A 127 1.69 4.68 19.01
CA ASP A 127 2.55 5.04 17.89
C ASP A 127 2.39 4.03 16.74
N ASP A 128 1.85 4.46 15.59
CA ASP A 128 1.71 3.62 14.40
C ASP A 128 2.80 3.83 13.34
N GLY A 129 3.77 4.71 13.60
CA GLY A 129 4.84 5.01 12.64
C GLY A 129 4.37 5.73 11.39
N SER A 130 3.24 6.45 11.41
CA SER A 130 2.77 7.24 10.26
C SER A 130 3.81 8.28 9.80
N ASP A 131 4.53 8.90 10.73
CA ASP A 131 5.64 9.81 10.44
C ASP A 131 6.82 9.09 9.77
N ILE A 132 7.12 7.86 10.20
CA ILE A 132 8.16 7.01 9.62
C ILE A 132 7.79 6.60 8.20
N SER A 133 6.55 6.12 7.99
CA SER A 133 6.03 5.79 6.66
C SER A 133 6.13 6.98 5.72
N ARG A 134 5.72 8.17 6.19
CA ARG A 134 5.82 9.42 5.42
C ARG A 134 7.25 9.81 5.10
N ALA A 135 8.17 9.68 6.04
CA ALA A 135 9.58 9.98 5.83
C ALA A 135 10.21 9.02 4.80
N ILE A 136 9.88 7.73 4.86
CA ILE A 136 10.26 6.74 3.83
C ILE A 136 9.66 7.15 2.48
N GLU A 137 8.36 7.42 2.44
CA GLU A 137 7.68 7.79 1.20
C GLU A 137 8.31 9.02 0.57
N CYS A 138 8.73 10.01 1.35
CA CYS A 138 9.28 11.25 0.81
C CYS A 138 10.81 11.22 0.62
N GLY A 139 11.50 10.22 1.15
CA GLY A 139 12.96 10.15 1.17
C GLY A 139 13.61 11.06 2.21
N ALA A 140 12.86 11.51 3.22
CA ALA A 140 13.43 12.30 4.32
C ALA A 140 14.32 11.43 5.21
N ALA A 141 15.32 12.07 5.83
CA ALA A 141 16.17 11.42 6.82
C ALA A 141 15.35 11.01 8.06
N LEU A 142 15.50 9.77 8.48
CA LEU A 142 14.97 9.24 9.74
C LEU A 142 16.10 9.13 10.75
N SER A 143 15.88 9.64 11.96
CA SER A 143 16.87 9.50 13.03
C SER A 143 16.87 8.06 13.56
N SER A 144 18.07 7.57 13.87
CA SER A 144 18.25 6.24 14.46
C SER A 144 17.53 6.12 15.81
N GLU A 145 17.44 7.21 16.56
CA GLU A 145 16.72 7.30 17.83
C GLU A 145 15.20 7.12 17.63
N ARG A 146 14.61 7.77 16.61
CA ARG A 146 13.17 7.65 16.31
C ARG A 146 12.81 6.22 15.92
N LEU A 147 13.61 5.63 15.02
CA LEU A 147 13.43 4.23 14.59
C LEU A 147 13.58 3.26 15.76
N SER A 148 14.61 3.44 16.60
CA SER A 148 14.84 2.60 17.77
C SER A 148 13.70 2.71 18.78
N SER A 149 13.17 3.92 19.00
CA SER A 149 12.02 4.14 19.87
C SER A 149 10.77 3.46 19.33
N PHE A 150 10.47 3.62 18.03
CA PHE A 150 9.33 2.99 17.37
C PHE A 150 9.37 1.47 17.50
N MET A 151 10.49 0.86 17.08
CA MET A 151 10.67 -0.59 17.16
C MET A 151 10.65 -1.10 18.61
N GLY A 152 11.10 -0.28 19.56
CA GLY A 152 11.03 -0.59 20.99
C GLY A 152 9.60 -0.81 21.50
N SER A 153 8.63 -0.07 20.98
CA SER A 153 7.23 -0.10 21.45
C SER A 153 6.52 -1.44 21.20
N PHE A 154 7.02 -2.27 20.28
CA PHE A 154 6.43 -3.57 19.95
C PHE A 154 7.48 -4.67 19.75
N ARG A 155 8.68 -4.51 20.33
CA ARG A 155 9.77 -5.51 20.25
C ARG A 155 9.34 -6.91 20.70
N ASN A 156 8.37 -7.00 21.61
CA ASN A 156 7.84 -8.25 22.14
C ASN A 156 6.51 -8.68 21.49
N ALA A 157 6.08 -8.00 20.42
CA ALA A 157 4.84 -8.34 19.74
C ALA A 157 4.99 -9.66 18.98
N LYS A 158 4.05 -10.59 19.19
CA LYS A 158 4.03 -11.88 18.47
C LYS A 158 3.54 -11.73 17.04
N ARG A 159 2.67 -10.74 16.81
CA ARG A 159 2.04 -10.45 15.52
C ARG A 159 1.82 -8.95 15.41
N LEU A 160 2.21 -8.39 14.27
CA LEU A 160 1.92 -7.02 13.88
C LEU A 160 0.90 -7.05 12.74
N VAL A 161 -0.21 -6.34 12.92
CA VAL A 161 -1.17 -6.04 11.87
C VAL A 161 -0.95 -4.59 11.46
N VAL A 162 -0.71 -4.33 10.19
CA VAL A 162 -0.30 -3.00 9.69
C VAL A 162 -1.28 -2.54 8.62
N ALA A 163 -1.87 -1.36 8.81
CA ALA A 163 -2.76 -0.76 7.83
C ALA A 163 -2.01 -0.10 6.67
N ASP A 164 -0.85 0.52 6.95
CA ASP A 164 -0.02 1.15 5.93
C ASP A 164 0.86 0.11 5.22
N GLY A 165 0.59 -0.14 3.94
CA GLY A 165 1.32 -1.14 3.15
C GLY A 165 2.78 -0.78 2.85
N LEU A 166 3.17 0.51 2.84
CA LEU A 166 4.56 0.92 2.70
C LEU A 166 5.35 0.64 4.00
N LEU A 167 4.77 0.97 5.14
CA LEU A 167 5.36 0.66 6.43
C LEU A 167 5.43 -0.84 6.67
N LEU A 168 4.39 -1.59 6.29
CA LEU A 168 4.38 -3.06 6.35
C LEU A 168 5.59 -3.65 5.64
N ARG A 169 5.91 -3.16 4.44
CA ARG A 169 7.06 -3.60 3.66
C ARG A 169 8.35 -3.44 4.45
N LYS A 170 8.59 -2.26 5.02
CA LYS A 170 9.81 -1.98 5.79
C LYS A 170 9.86 -2.71 7.12
N LEU A 171 8.72 -2.89 7.80
CA LEU A 171 8.66 -3.70 9.02
C LEU A 171 9.02 -5.16 8.78
N ARG A 172 8.67 -5.74 7.63
CA ARG A 172 9.10 -7.11 7.28
C ARG A 172 10.60 -7.22 7.04
N GLU A 173 11.22 -6.18 6.47
CA GLU A 173 12.68 -6.11 6.31
C GLU A 173 13.38 -5.93 7.66
N TRP A 174 12.85 -5.06 8.53
CA TRP A 174 13.46 -4.72 9.82
C TRP A 174 13.22 -5.78 10.91
N LEU A 175 12.14 -6.57 10.79
CA LEU A 175 11.71 -7.56 11.78
C LEU A 175 11.42 -8.91 11.10
N PRO A 176 12.43 -9.58 10.51
CA PRO A 176 12.21 -10.80 9.73
C PRO A 176 11.61 -11.95 10.55
N GLU A 177 11.85 -11.97 11.86
CA GLU A 177 11.32 -12.99 12.78
C GLU A 177 9.88 -12.69 13.26
N ALA A 178 9.39 -11.46 13.07
CA ALA A 178 8.06 -11.08 13.52
C ALA A 178 7.01 -11.44 12.46
N ARG A 179 5.83 -11.90 12.91
CA ARG A 179 4.70 -12.12 12.00
C ARG A 179 4.04 -10.78 11.67
N VAL A 180 4.48 -10.15 10.59
CA VAL A 180 3.91 -8.89 10.06
C VAL A 180 2.96 -9.17 8.89
N VAL A 181 1.69 -8.82 9.06
CA VAL A 181 0.61 -9.01 8.06
C VAL A 181 -0.17 -7.73 7.85
N SER A 182 -0.81 -7.60 6.68
CA SER A 182 -1.63 -6.42 6.38
C SER A 182 -2.96 -6.47 7.11
N LEU A 183 -3.58 -5.30 7.31
CA LEU A 183 -4.93 -5.22 7.86
C LEU A 183 -5.94 -5.97 6.98
N GLY A 184 -5.85 -5.81 5.66
CA GLY A 184 -6.67 -6.53 4.69
C GLY A 184 -6.57 -8.05 4.80
N GLU A 185 -5.34 -8.58 4.84
CA GLU A 185 -5.08 -10.01 5.03
C GLU A 185 -5.62 -10.50 6.39
N ALA A 186 -5.38 -9.74 7.46
CA ALA A 186 -5.78 -10.10 8.81
C ALA A 186 -7.31 -10.21 8.93
N LEU A 187 -8.05 -9.23 8.41
CA LEU A 187 -9.51 -9.20 8.45
C LEU A 187 -10.13 -10.23 7.50
N SER A 188 -9.62 -10.37 6.27
CA SER A 188 -10.15 -11.33 5.29
C SER A 188 -9.91 -12.80 5.67
N THR A 189 -9.08 -13.07 6.68
CA THR A 189 -8.91 -14.41 7.25
C THR A 189 -10.00 -14.76 8.27
N LEU A 190 -10.71 -13.77 8.82
CA LEU A 190 -11.76 -14.00 9.82
C LEU A 190 -13.05 -14.51 9.17
N GLU A 191 -13.60 -15.60 9.68
CA GLU A 191 -14.85 -16.16 9.15
C GLU A 191 -16.02 -15.18 9.31
N ALA A 192 -16.08 -14.44 10.43
CA ALA A 192 -17.10 -13.43 10.67
C ALA A 192 -17.14 -12.34 9.57
N VAL A 193 -15.98 -11.97 9.04
CA VAL A 193 -15.84 -11.00 7.94
C VAL A 193 -16.14 -11.67 6.59
N ARG A 194 -15.52 -12.83 6.32
CA ARG A 194 -15.70 -13.55 5.05
C ARG A 194 -17.15 -13.93 4.77
N ALA A 195 -17.87 -14.36 5.79
CA ALA A 195 -19.27 -14.76 5.66
C ALA A 195 -20.18 -13.61 5.21
N ARG A 196 -19.76 -12.35 5.44
CA ARG A 196 -20.51 -11.14 5.10
C ARG A 196 -20.13 -10.54 3.74
N LEU A 197 -19.11 -11.08 3.08
CA LEU A 197 -18.76 -10.77 1.68
C LEU A 197 -19.73 -11.45 0.70
N ARG A 198 -20.15 -10.75 -0.34
CA ARG A 198 -21.15 -11.21 -1.31
C ARG A 198 -20.56 -11.28 -2.70
N ALA A 199 -21.10 -12.14 -3.56
CA ALA A 199 -20.70 -12.23 -4.97
C ALA A 199 -20.98 -10.94 -5.77
N THR A 200 -21.85 -10.07 -5.25
CA THR A 200 -22.18 -8.76 -5.81
C THR A 200 -21.25 -7.64 -5.33
N ASP A 201 -20.30 -7.94 -4.44
CA ASP A 201 -19.33 -6.96 -3.93
C ASP A 201 -18.19 -6.76 -4.94
N LEU A 202 -17.77 -5.50 -5.09
CA LEU A 202 -16.45 -5.17 -5.63
C LEU A 202 -15.47 -5.03 -4.47
N TYR A 203 -14.57 -6.00 -4.33
CA TYR A 203 -13.56 -6.04 -3.27
C TYR A 203 -12.25 -5.39 -3.73
N VAL A 204 -11.85 -4.30 -3.07
CA VAL A 204 -10.65 -3.53 -3.40
C VAL A 204 -9.53 -3.90 -2.42
N ILE A 205 -8.54 -4.60 -2.94
CA ILE A 205 -7.33 -5.05 -2.24
C ILE A 205 -6.36 -3.87 -2.13
N GLU A 206 -5.75 -3.67 -0.94
CA GLU A 206 -4.74 -2.64 -0.73
C GLU A 206 -3.44 -3.01 -1.51
N PRO A 207 -3.06 -2.22 -2.54
CA PRO A 207 -2.01 -2.63 -3.46
C PRO A 207 -0.61 -2.71 -2.87
N ARG A 208 -0.22 -1.79 -1.97
CA ARG A 208 1.17 -1.72 -1.47
C ARG A 208 1.51 -2.96 -0.66
N ALA A 209 0.65 -3.36 0.26
CA ALA A 209 0.80 -4.56 1.05
C ALA A 209 0.66 -5.83 0.20
N PHE A 210 -0.31 -5.85 -0.73
CA PHE A 210 -0.49 -6.98 -1.63
C PHE A 210 0.78 -7.27 -2.46
N HIS A 211 1.39 -6.25 -3.04
CA HIS A 211 2.59 -6.43 -3.86
C HIS A 211 3.86 -6.66 -3.04
N ALA A 212 3.93 -6.17 -1.79
CA ALA A 212 5.07 -6.42 -0.91
C ALA A 212 5.26 -7.90 -0.52
N ASP A 213 4.22 -8.73 -0.67
CA ASP A 213 4.26 -10.17 -0.42
C ASP A 213 3.43 -10.94 -1.48
N HIS A 214 3.56 -10.53 -2.74
CA HIS A 214 2.70 -10.96 -3.85
C HIS A 214 2.64 -12.48 -4.01
N ALA A 215 3.80 -13.16 -3.99
CA ALA A 215 3.88 -14.61 -4.20
C ALA A 215 3.04 -15.42 -3.20
N ARG A 216 2.89 -14.93 -1.97
CA ARG A 216 2.03 -15.56 -0.96
C ARG A 216 0.59 -15.06 -1.08
N LEU A 217 0.40 -13.74 -1.20
CA LEU A 217 -0.92 -13.13 -1.13
C LEU A 217 -1.77 -13.40 -2.37
N VAL A 218 -1.19 -13.63 -3.55
CA VAL A 218 -1.95 -14.03 -4.74
C VAL A 218 -2.77 -15.30 -4.48
N ARG A 219 -2.19 -16.28 -3.77
CA ARG A 219 -2.90 -17.52 -3.39
C ARG A 219 -4.01 -17.28 -2.38
N HIS A 220 -3.77 -16.39 -1.40
CA HIS A 220 -4.77 -16.01 -0.40
C HIS A 220 -5.99 -15.37 -1.07
N TYR A 221 -5.77 -14.37 -1.92
CA TYR A 221 -6.86 -13.65 -2.58
C TYR A 221 -7.53 -14.50 -3.67
N ASP A 222 -6.81 -15.33 -4.42
CA ASP A 222 -7.45 -16.27 -5.36
C ASP A 222 -8.39 -17.25 -4.63
N ALA A 223 -8.00 -17.74 -3.45
CA ALA A 223 -8.86 -18.59 -2.62
C ALA A 223 -10.10 -17.83 -2.13
N LEU A 224 -9.95 -16.59 -1.66
CA LEU A 224 -11.06 -15.74 -1.22
C LEU A 224 -12.03 -15.42 -2.38
N ILE A 225 -11.49 -15.05 -3.54
CA ILE A 225 -12.25 -14.77 -4.77
C ILE A 225 -13.06 -15.99 -5.16
N LYS A 226 -12.44 -17.18 -5.20
CA LYS A 226 -13.14 -18.43 -5.55
C LYS A 226 -14.23 -18.78 -4.53
N ALA A 227 -13.95 -18.63 -3.24
CA ALA A 227 -14.88 -18.99 -2.18
C ALA A 227 -16.12 -18.10 -2.12
N ARG A 228 -16.00 -16.82 -2.47
CA ARG A 228 -17.10 -15.83 -2.37
C ARG A 228 -17.59 -15.28 -3.71
N ASN A 229 -17.01 -15.76 -4.82
CA ASN A 229 -17.26 -15.29 -6.19
C ASN A 229 -17.12 -13.77 -6.32
N LEU A 230 -16.02 -13.22 -5.78
CA LEU A 230 -15.80 -11.77 -5.71
C LEU A 230 -15.31 -11.20 -7.03
N LYS A 231 -15.72 -9.95 -7.29
CA LYS A 231 -15.03 -9.08 -8.24
C LYS A 231 -13.96 -8.30 -7.48
N THR A 232 -12.79 -8.10 -8.07
CA THR A 232 -11.69 -7.39 -7.40
C THR A 232 -11.04 -6.33 -8.28
N ASN A 233 -10.21 -5.47 -7.70
CA ASN A 233 -9.32 -4.55 -8.41
C ASN A 233 -8.09 -5.23 -9.02
N LEU A 234 -8.03 -6.56 -9.09
CA LEU A 234 -6.95 -7.25 -9.81
C LEU A 234 -7.10 -7.10 -11.32
N ASP A 235 -5.99 -6.88 -12.01
CA ASP A 235 -5.92 -6.96 -13.47
C ASP A 235 -5.72 -8.41 -13.97
N LEU A 236 -5.51 -8.56 -15.29
CA LEU A 236 -5.29 -9.86 -15.93
C LEU A 236 -4.00 -10.55 -15.46
N GLN A 237 -3.04 -9.82 -14.91
CA GLN A 237 -1.78 -10.34 -14.37
C GLN A 237 -1.83 -10.58 -12.86
N ARG A 238 -3.02 -10.50 -12.24
CA ARG A 238 -3.21 -10.62 -10.79
C ARG A 238 -2.43 -9.56 -10.02
N LEU A 239 -2.41 -8.34 -10.56
CA LEU A 239 -1.84 -7.15 -9.92
C LEU A 239 -2.98 -6.24 -9.46
N ALA A 240 -2.93 -5.80 -8.20
CA ALA A 240 -3.95 -4.92 -7.65
C ALA A 240 -3.78 -3.52 -8.22
N VAL A 241 -4.76 -3.04 -8.99
CA VAL A 241 -4.65 -1.70 -9.56
C VAL A 241 -4.88 -0.66 -8.46
N PRO A 242 -3.93 0.26 -8.24
CA PRO A 242 -4.01 1.22 -7.16
C PRO A 242 -4.91 2.42 -7.50
N THR A 243 -5.64 2.89 -6.50
CA THR A 243 -6.23 4.24 -6.51
C THR A 243 -5.14 5.32 -6.41
N GLY A 244 -4.11 5.06 -5.61
CA GLY A 244 -3.14 6.07 -5.19
C GLY A 244 -3.61 6.93 -4.02
N ALA A 245 -4.74 6.60 -3.37
CA ALA A 245 -5.33 7.35 -2.26
C ALA A 245 -4.36 7.55 -1.08
N SER A 246 -3.59 6.51 -0.76
CA SER A 246 -2.59 6.51 0.32
C SER A 246 -1.19 6.96 -0.11
N SER A 247 -1.07 7.61 -1.27
CA SER A 247 0.23 8.10 -1.75
C SER A 247 0.34 9.62 -1.77
N ALA A 248 1.53 10.10 -1.41
CA ALA A 248 1.97 11.48 -1.61
C ALA A 248 2.22 11.87 -3.09
N ALA A 249 2.07 10.94 -4.05
CA ALA A 249 2.38 11.20 -5.46
C ALA A 249 1.47 12.29 -6.07
N LYS A 250 2.07 13.22 -6.83
CA LYS A 250 1.36 14.40 -7.35
C LYS A 250 0.80 14.24 -8.77
N ARG A 251 1.02 13.09 -9.42
CA ARG A 251 0.71 12.86 -10.85
C ARG A 251 -0.34 11.78 -11.09
N VAL A 252 -0.97 11.29 -10.03
CA VAL A 252 -2.09 10.35 -10.11
C VAL A 252 -3.28 10.98 -9.40
N ASP A 253 -4.37 11.22 -10.11
CA ASP A 253 -5.66 11.59 -9.52
C ASP A 253 -6.36 10.31 -9.01
N PRO A 254 -6.56 10.16 -7.69
CA PRO A 254 -7.21 8.98 -7.14
C PRO A 254 -8.67 8.81 -7.56
N LEU A 255 -9.39 9.90 -7.83
CA LEU A 255 -10.79 9.84 -8.27
C LEU A 255 -10.88 9.26 -9.69
N ASP A 256 -10.00 9.69 -10.58
CA ASP A 256 -9.89 9.10 -11.92
C ASP A 256 -9.42 7.64 -11.88
N GLN A 257 -8.52 7.27 -10.96
CA GLN A 257 -8.20 5.85 -10.71
C GLN A 257 -9.42 5.05 -10.28
N ALA A 258 -10.14 5.52 -9.27
CA ALA A 258 -11.32 4.83 -8.79
C ALA A 258 -12.39 4.69 -9.88
N ARG A 259 -12.69 5.73 -10.67
CA ARG A 259 -13.65 5.64 -11.78
C ARG A 259 -13.30 4.53 -12.77
N TRP A 260 -12.03 4.39 -13.13
CA TRP A 260 -11.58 3.32 -14.01
C TRP A 260 -11.62 1.94 -13.37
N ILE A 261 -11.32 1.84 -12.07
CA ILE A 261 -11.48 0.58 -11.33
C ILE A 261 -12.95 0.14 -11.39
N LEU A 262 -13.89 1.08 -11.34
CA LEU A 262 -15.33 0.81 -11.45
C LEU A 262 -15.82 0.57 -12.89
N ASP A 263 -15.09 1.05 -13.90
CA ASP A 263 -15.56 1.12 -15.28
C ASP A 263 -15.93 -0.26 -15.86
N GLY A 264 -17.10 -0.35 -16.47
CA GLY A 264 -17.65 -1.59 -17.02
C GLY A 264 -18.00 -2.68 -15.99
N ARG A 265 -17.92 -2.42 -14.68
CA ARG A 265 -18.19 -3.42 -13.63
C ARG A 265 -19.58 -3.27 -13.03
N ALA A 266 -20.32 -4.36 -12.99
CA ALA A 266 -21.57 -4.44 -12.21
C ALA A 266 -21.28 -4.85 -10.76
N PHE A 267 -21.73 -4.08 -9.78
CA PHE A 267 -21.61 -4.37 -8.34
C PHE A 267 -22.72 -3.68 -7.55
N GLU A 268 -23.03 -4.18 -6.35
CA GLU A 268 -24.02 -3.59 -5.45
C GLU A 268 -23.40 -2.63 -4.42
N ARG A 269 -22.16 -2.92 -4.02
CA ARG A 269 -21.35 -2.11 -3.09
C ARG A 269 -19.86 -2.34 -3.31
N VAL A 270 -19.05 -1.40 -2.84
CA VAL A 270 -17.59 -1.50 -2.82
C VAL A 270 -17.15 -1.85 -1.40
N VAL A 271 -16.28 -2.83 -1.25
CA VAL A 271 -15.65 -3.20 0.02
C VAL A 271 -14.15 -2.95 -0.13
N VAL A 272 -13.57 -2.07 0.68
CA VAL A 272 -12.16 -1.68 0.58
C VAL A 272 -11.36 -2.13 1.79
N GLU A 273 -10.10 -2.49 1.58
CA GLU A 273 -9.16 -2.81 2.67
C GLU A 273 -8.45 -1.59 3.27
N ASP A 274 -8.28 -0.54 2.48
CA ASP A 274 -7.64 0.71 2.89
C ASP A 274 -8.71 1.75 3.27
N ALA A 275 -8.57 2.37 4.44
CA ALA A 275 -9.47 3.43 4.88
C ALA A 275 -9.42 4.66 3.96
N ALA A 276 -8.27 4.95 3.32
CA ALA A 276 -8.16 6.05 2.37
C ALA A 276 -9.01 5.84 1.12
N ASP A 277 -9.17 4.59 0.69
CA ASP A 277 -10.00 4.24 -0.47
C ASP A 277 -11.49 4.46 -0.20
N CYS A 278 -11.95 4.38 1.06
CA CYS A 278 -13.35 4.66 1.39
C CYS A 278 -13.78 6.05 0.89
N ALA A 279 -12.99 7.07 1.20
CA ALA A 279 -13.30 8.45 0.84
C ALA A 279 -13.22 8.69 -0.67
N VAL A 280 -12.31 8.00 -1.35
CA VAL A 280 -12.14 8.11 -2.80
C VAL A 280 -13.32 7.46 -3.54
N PHE A 281 -13.67 6.22 -3.20
CA PHE A 281 -14.79 5.52 -3.86
C PHE A 281 -16.13 6.19 -3.56
N ALA A 282 -16.38 6.66 -2.33
CA ALA A 282 -17.62 7.33 -1.97
C ALA A 282 -17.88 8.62 -2.78
N ARG A 283 -16.85 9.20 -3.40
CA ARG A 283 -16.96 10.40 -4.25
C ARG A 283 -17.21 10.09 -5.73
N VAL A 284 -17.10 8.83 -6.15
CA VAL A 284 -17.20 8.44 -7.57
C VAL A 284 -18.32 7.43 -7.85
N THR A 285 -19.01 6.94 -6.84
CA THR A 285 -20.18 6.05 -6.97
C THR A 285 -21.30 6.44 -6.02
N ASP A 286 -22.54 6.15 -6.41
CA ASP A 286 -23.75 6.25 -5.58
C ASP A 286 -23.97 5.00 -4.71
N ARG A 287 -23.20 3.93 -4.98
CA ARG A 287 -23.27 2.67 -4.25
C ARG A 287 -22.62 2.79 -2.88
N GLN A 288 -23.06 1.93 -1.98
CA GLN A 288 -22.47 1.86 -0.65
C GLN A 288 -20.97 1.52 -0.75
N VAL A 289 -20.15 2.24 0.02
CA VAL A 289 -18.72 1.95 0.18
C VAL A 289 -18.48 1.59 1.64
N LEU A 290 -17.93 0.41 1.86
CA LEU A 290 -17.66 -0.13 3.19
C LEU A 290 -16.17 -0.39 3.33
N HIS A 291 -15.61 -0.13 4.51
CA HIS A 291 -14.34 -0.71 4.87
C HIS A 291 -14.55 -2.18 5.25
N LEU A 292 -13.56 -3.03 4.99
CA LEU A 292 -13.63 -4.46 5.32
C LEU A 292 -13.91 -4.71 6.82
N GLY A 293 -13.38 -3.85 7.68
CA GLY A 293 -13.61 -3.88 9.13
C GLY A 293 -15.01 -3.45 9.58
N ASP A 294 -15.86 -2.97 8.66
CA ASP A 294 -17.28 -2.65 8.92
C ASP A 294 -18.21 -3.83 8.55
N LEU A 295 -17.64 -4.89 7.97
CA LEU A 295 -18.35 -6.14 7.68
C LEU A 295 -18.47 -7.04 8.90
#